data_AF-A0AA36M9L0-F1
#
_entry.id   AF-A0AA36M9L0-F1
#
_cell.length_a   1.000
_cell.length_b   1.000
_cell.length_c   1.000
_cell.angle_alpha   90.00
_cell.angle_beta   90.00
_cell.angle_gamma   90.00
#
_symmetry.space_group_name_H-M   'P 1'
#
loop_
_entity.id
_entity.type
_entity.pdbx_description
1 polymer ?
#
loop_
_entity_poly.entity_id
_entity_poly.type
_entity_poly.pdbx_seq_one_letter_code
_entity_poly.pdbx_strand_id
1 'polypeptide(L)'
;MVKKPGLVASLIGCVLPDLHASISNGVASLQRLIIMGVWLTVACYLIAFSPAAALFCRFVAKDPLRIILFVLGAFFWLASLLLSSFIWLAISMLWNALPLAVFCSIILQDAARVFYFWLLKKAQSGLNKITKPGSVSIAPGVSDLHNARHMLALVCGLGMGVMAALLLTMNVFAEFAGPGTIGLPRAMREGHRDVNSAGTNLPLYYALSGCFTTLFNVAWTIMIWDSCHKVNKTPYWAIPGIAATASHAAASALSWYNSAGYQPAVLIAQACLLLICILYCNYITGSTPKAILDGVQSALIDWVTLKWVREKFFKKRETPFSGVEEMEAEERREVDA
;
A
#
# COMPACT_ATOMS: atom_id res chain seq x y z
N MET A 1 -51.30 -13.98 58.12
CA MET A 1 -50.63 -14.74 57.04
C MET A 1 -49.22 -14.20 56.86
N VAL A 2 -48.24 -14.92 57.39
CA VAL A 2 -46.83 -14.52 57.44
C VAL A 2 -46.18 -14.77 56.08
N LYS A 3 -45.67 -13.70 55.47
CA LYS A 3 -44.96 -13.70 54.18
C LYS A 3 -43.61 -14.40 54.40
N LYS A 4 -43.42 -15.62 53.89
CA LYS A 4 -42.20 -16.43 54.06
C LYS A 4 -40.97 -15.71 53.43
N PRO A 5 -40.00 -15.21 54.22
CA PRO A 5 -38.82 -14.52 53.69
C PRO A 5 -37.80 -15.46 53.01
N GLY A 6 -37.92 -16.79 53.20
CA GLY A 6 -36.99 -17.78 52.64
C GLY A 6 -37.11 -18.02 51.13
N LEU A 7 -38.27 -17.74 50.51
CA LEU A 7 -38.46 -17.99 49.07
C LEU A 7 -37.73 -16.95 48.20
N VAL A 8 -37.72 -15.69 48.65
CA VAL A 8 -37.07 -14.58 47.94
C VAL A 8 -35.54 -14.68 48.05
N ALA A 9 -35.02 -15.07 49.21
CA ALA A 9 -33.59 -15.33 49.40
C ALA A 9 -33.08 -16.52 48.56
N SER A 10 -33.89 -17.57 48.42
CA SER A 10 -33.55 -18.73 47.58
C SER A 10 -33.58 -18.41 46.08
N LEU A 11 -34.52 -17.57 45.62
CA LEU A 11 -34.57 -17.12 44.23
C LEU A 11 -33.40 -16.18 43.89
N ILE A 12 -33.05 -15.26 44.78
CA ILE A 12 -31.89 -14.36 44.59
C ILE A 12 -30.57 -15.15 44.63
N GLY A 13 -30.46 -16.14 45.52
CA GLY A 13 -29.29 -17.01 45.63
C GLY A 13 -29.05 -17.91 44.41
N CYS A 14 -30.11 -18.27 43.66
CA CYS A 14 -29.97 -19.01 42.40
C CYS A 14 -29.77 -18.10 41.18
N VAL A 15 -30.48 -16.97 41.08
CA VAL A 15 -30.45 -16.12 39.87
C VAL A 15 -29.20 -15.23 39.79
N LEU A 16 -28.68 -14.78 40.92
CA LEU A 16 -27.51 -13.89 40.96
C LEU A 16 -26.21 -14.55 40.45
N PRO A 17 -25.86 -15.80 40.81
CA PRO A 17 -24.69 -16.48 40.24
C PRO A 17 -24.87 -16.80 38.75
N ASP A 18 -26.07 -17.14 38.30
CA ASP A 18 -26.36 -17.37 36.87
C ASP A 18 -26.26 -16.08 36.04
N LEU A 19 -26.70 -14.94 36.58
CA LEU A 19 -26.55 -13.64 35.95
C LEU A 19 -25.08 -13.19 35.91
N HIS A 20 -24.33 -13.41 36.99
CA HIS A 20 -22.90 -13.11 37.04
C HIS A 20 -22.10 -13.99 36.05
N ALA A 21 -22.44 -15.29 35.97
CA ALA A 21 -21.85 -16.20 34.98
C ALA A 21 -22.20 -15.78 33.54
N SER A 22 -23.45 -15.37 33.28
CA SER A 22 -23.87 -14.90 31.96
C SER A 22 -23.17 -13.59 31.54
N ILE A 23 -23.03 -12.64 32.47
CA ILE A 23 -22.28 -11.39 32.24
C ILE A 23 -20.80 -11.70 32.03
N SER A 24 -20.19 -12.53 32.87
CA SER A 24 -18.78 -12.93 32.73
C SER A 24 -18.52 -13.64 31.40
N ASN A 25 -19.40 -14.55 30.99
CA ASN A 25 -19.33 -15.25 29.71
C ASN A 25 -19.56 -14.29 28.53
N GLY A 26 -20.47 -13.32 28.68
CA GLY A 26 -20.72 -12.26 27.70
C GLY A 26 -19.50 -11.36 27.49
N VAL A 27 -18.87 -10.91 28.59
CA VAL A 27 -17.64 -10.09 28.56
C VAL A 27 -16.47 -10.88 27.96
N ALA A 28 -16.30 -12.14 28.35
CA ALA A 28 -15.25 -13.00 27.78
C ALA A 28 -15.47 -13.27 26.28
N SER A 29 -16.71 -13.43 25.85
CA SER A 29 -17.07 -13.59 24.44
C SER A 29 -16.79 -12.30 23.67
N LEU A 30 -17.22 -11.15 24.18
CA LEU A 30 -16.96 -9.85 23.58
C LEU A 30 -15.45 -9.57 23.44
N GLN A 31 -14.68 -9.89 24.48
CA GLN A 31 -13.23 -9.75 24.46
C GLN A 31 -12.57 -10.66 23.40
N ARG A 32 -13.06 -11.91 23.24
CA ARG A 32 -12.60 -12.79 22.15
C ARG A 32 -12.93 -12.23 20.77
N LEU A 33 -14.11 -11.65 20.58
CA LEU A 33 -14.48 -11.02 19.30
C LEU A 33 -13.62 -9.80 18.99
N ILE A 34 -13.33 -8.94 19.97
CA ILE A 34 -12.45 -7.78 19.80
C ILE A 34 -11.04 -8.24 19.41
N ILE A 35 -10.49 -9.24 20.11
CA ILE A 35 -9.18 -9.81 19.76
C ILE A 35 -9.18 -10.32 18.32
N MET A 36 -10.23 -11.03 17.91
CA MET A 36 -10.37 -11.55 16.55
C MET A 36 -10.41 -10.43 15.49
N GLY A 37 -11.16 -9.34 15.74
CA GLY A 37 -11.23 -8.18 14.85
C GLY A 37 -9.88 -7.46 14.69
N VAL A 38 -9.13 -7.32 15.78
CA VAL A 38 -7.77 -6.75 15.73
C VAL A 38 -6.85 -7.60 14.87
N TRP A 39 -6.86 -8.93 15.04
CA TRP A 39 -6.06 -9.84 14.20
C TRP A 39 -6.43 -9.76 12.72
N LEU A 40 -7.73 -9.68 12.40
CA LEU A 40 -8.20 -9.48 11.04
C LEU A 40 -7.66 -8.18 10.44
N THR A 41 -7.75 -7.09 11.20
CA THR A 41 -7.27 -5.77 10.79
C THR A 41 -5.76 -5.79 10.50
N VAL A 42 -4.97 -6.40 11.38
CA VAL A 42 -3.52 -6.57 11.19
C VAL A 42 -3.24 -7.40 9.93
N ALA A 43 -3.96 -8.50 9.71
CA ALA A 43 -3.82 -9.30 8.49
C ALA A 43 -4.16 -8.51 7.22
N CYS A 44 -5.22 -7.70 7.25
CA CYS A 44 -5.60 -6.82 6.15
C CYS A 44 -4.52 -5.79 5.83
N TYR A 45 -3.91 -5.14 6.84
CA TYR A 45 -2.78 -4.24 6.64
C TYR A 45 -1.55 -4.95 6.06
N LEU A 46 -1.22 -6.14 6.57
CA LEU A 46 -0.10 -6.93 6.03
C LEU A 46 -0.32 -7.28 4.56
N ILE A 47 -1.54 -7.68 4.17
CA ILE A 47 -1.86 -7.99 2.77
C ILE A 47 -1.79 -6.72 1.90
N ALA A 48 -2.43 -5.63 2.33
CA ALA A 48 -2.51 -4.39 1.56
C ALA A 48 -1.14 -3.77 1.29
N PHE A 49 -0.25 -3.78 2.29
CA PHE A 49 1.05 -3.13 2.21
C PHE A 49 2.22 -4.10 1.97
N SER A 50 1.98 -5.41 1.79
CA SER A 50 3.04 -6.40 1.57
C SER A 50 3.98 -6.06 0.41
N PRO A 51 3.49 -5.77 -0.83
CA PRO A 51 4.39 -5.42 -1.94
C PRO A 51 5.16 -4.13 -1.64
N ALA A 52 4.50 -3.17 -0.99
CA ALA A 52 5.07 -1.89 -0.68
C ALA A 52 6.19 -2.00 0.36
N ALA A 53 5.97 -2.75 1.43
CA ALA A 53 6.95 -3.04 2.46
C ALA A 53 8.14 -3.82 1.89
N ALA A 54 7.89 -4.79 1.00
CA ALA A 54 8.95 -5.55 0.34
C ALA A 54 9.86 -4.65 -0.52
N LEU A 55 9.25 -3.79 -1.36
CA LEU A 55 9.99 -2.83 -2.17
C LEU A 55 10.68 -1.78 -1.30
N PHE A 56 10.02 -1.28 -0.26
CA PHE A 56 10.60 -0.29 0.64
C PHE A 56 11.86 -0.84 1.34
N CYS A 57 11.75 -2.00 2.00
CA CYS A 57 12.86 -2.59 2.74
C CYS A 57 14.02 -3.04 1.85
N ARG A 58 13.75 -3.61 0.66
CA ARG A 58 14.81 -4.11 -0.22
C ARG A 58 15.46 -3.03 -1.07
N PHE A 59 14.70 -2.00 -1.43
CA PHE A 59 15.07 -1.08 -2.49
C PHE A 59 15.16 0.38 -2.05
N VAL A 60 14.19 0.86 -1.26
CA VAL A 60 14.14 2.28 -0.82
C VAL A 60 15.06 2.52 0.38
N ALA A 61 15.03 1.64 1.39
CA ALA A 61 15.73 1.82 2.66
C ALA A 61 17.27 1.79 2.56
N LYS A 62 17.83 1.38 1.42
CA LYS A 62 19.28 1.30 1.20
C LYS A 62 19.94 2.66 1.00
N ASP A 63 19.22 3.62 0.41
CA ASP A 63 19.75 4.95 0.10
C ASP A 63 18.85 6.03 0.71
N PRO A 64 19.39 6.95 1.54
CA PRO A 64 18.58 7.99 2.19
C PRO A 64 17.91 8.93 1.18
N LEU A 65 18.53 9.14 0.01
CA LEU A 65 17.92 9.93 -1.08
C LEU A 65 16.61 9.29 -1.56
N ARG A 66 16.54 7.96 -1.68
CA ARG A 66 15.32 7.26 -2.09
C ARG A 66 14.22 7.41 -1.03
N ILE A 67 14.57 7.44 0.25
CA ILE A 67 13.62 7.69 1.33
C ILE A 67 13.00 9.09 1.19
N ILE A 68 13.82 10.11 0.95
CA ILE A 68 13.32 11.49 0.75
C ILE A 68 12.36 11.55 -0.45
N LEU A 69 12.73 10.90 -1.56
CA LEU A 69 11.88 10.85 -2.76
C LEU A 69 10.57 10.08 -2.55
N PHE A 70 10.59 9.03 -1.74
CA PHE A 70 9.39 8.29 -1.36
C PHE A 70 8.43 9.19 -0.57
N VAL A 71 8.93 9.90 0.45
CA VAL A 71 8.12 10.80 1.28
C VAL A 71 7.57 11.98 0.46
N LEU A 72 8.38 12.58 -0.41
CA LEU A 72 7.92 13.64 -1.32
C LEU A 72 6.83 13.16 -2.28
N GLY A 73 6.90 11.91 -2.76
CA GLY A 73 5.83 11.30 -3.55
C GLY A 73 4.51 11.25 -2.77
N ALA A 74 4.55 10.74 -1.53
CA ALA A 74 3.36 10.71 -0.67
C ALA A 74 2.77 12.11 -0.42
N PHE A 75 3.62 13.12 -0.20
CA PHE A 75 3.21 14.50 -0.01
C PHE A 75 2.50 15.07 -1.25
N PHE A 76 3.08 14.93 -2.45
CA PHE A 76 2.45 15.46 -3.67
C PHE A 76 1.11 14.78 -3.98
N TRP A 77 0.99 13.49 -3.68
CA TRP A 77 -0.28 12.79 -3.84
C TRP A 77 -1.34 13.35 -2.87
N LEU A 78 -1.03 13.55 -1.59
CA LEU A 78 -1.95 14.19 -0.63
C LEU A 78 -2.32 15.61 -1.05
N ALA A 79 -1.34 16.41 -1.48
CA ALA A 79 -1.59 17.76 -1.95
C ALA A 79 -2.56 17.78 -3.15
N SER A 80 -2.41 16.82 -4.08
CA SER A 80 -3.32 16.68 -5.23
C SER A 80 -4.74 16.30 -4.83
N LEU A 81 -4.90 15.40 -3.84
CA LEU A 81 -6.22 15.05 -3.31
C LEU A 81 -6.84 16.18 -2.49
N LEU A 82 -6.04 16.94 -1.75
CA LEU A 82 -6.52 18.10 -1.00
C LEU A 82 -7.10 19.14 -1.97
N LEU A 83 -6.37 19.45 -3.05
CA LEU A 83 -6.87 20.34 -4.10
C LEU A 83 -8.13 19.78 -4.77
N SER A 84 -8.16 18.48 -5.06
CA SER A 84 -9.35 17.80 -5.59
C SER A 84 -10.55 17.91 -4.66
N SER A 85 -10.34 17.90 -3.34
CA SER A 85 -11.41 18.01 -2.35
C SER A 85 -12.00 19.43 -2.34
N PHE A 86 -11.18 20.47 -2.47
CA PHE A 86 -11.69 21.84 -2.65
C PHE A 86 -12.52 22.00 -3.92
N ILE A 87 -12.08 21.39 -5.03
CA ILE A 87 -12.85 21.39 -6.28
C ILE A 87 -14.18 20.65 -6.10
N TRP A 88 -14.18 19.49 -5.44
CA TRP A 88 -15.40 18.75 -5.16
C TRP A 88 -16.38 19.57 -4.30
N LEU A 89 -15.89 20.24 -3.25
CA LEU A 89 -16.73 21.12 -2.42
C LEU A 89 -17.36 22.25 -3.25
N ALA A 90 -16.59 22.88 -4.14
CA ALA A 90 -17.11 23.91 -5.03
C ALA A 90 -18.16 23.37 -6.02
N ILE A 91 -17.93 22.18 -6.59
CA ILE A 91 -18.88 21.54 -7.52
C ILE A 91 -20.15 21.11 -6.78
N SER A 92 -20.03 20.53 -5.59
CA SER A 92 -21.17 20.07 -4.78
C SER A 92 -22.11 21.20 -4.33
N MET A 93 -21.63 22.45 -4.29
CA MET A 93 -22.51 23.61 -4.08
C MET A 93 -23.40 23.92 -5.29
N LEU A 94 -22.98 23.50 -6.48
CA LEU A 94 -23.75 23.70 -7.70
C LEU A 94 -24.56 22.43 -8.03
N TRP A 95 -23.88 21.31 -8.31
CA TRP A 95 -24.48 20.04 -8.76
C TRP A 95 -23.90 18.81 -8.02
N ASN A 96 -24.73 17.79 -7.76
CA ASN A 96 -24.30 16.50 -7.21
C ASN A 96 -23.70 15.59 -8.30
N ALA A 97 -22.51 15.93 -8.80
CA ALA A 97 -21.81 15.17 -9.85
C ALA A 97 -20.56 14.47 -9.31
N LEU A 98 -20.74 13.32 -8.63
CA LEU A 98 -19.63 12.47 -8.17
C LEU A 98 -18.68 12.02 -9.30
N PRO A 99 -19.17 11.61 -10.50
CA PRO A 99 -18.27 11.21 -11.58
C PRO A 99 -17.35 12.34 -12.06
N LEU A 100 -17.85 13.58 -12.08
CA LEU A 100 -17.05 14.76 -12.45
C LEU A 100 -15.95 15.02 -11.42
N ALA A 101 -16.26 14.88 -10.13
CA ALA A 101 -15.28 15.03 -9.07
C ALA A 101 -14.16 13.99 -9.15
N VAL A 102 -14.51 12.72 -9.41
CA VAL A 102 -13.53 11.65 -9.63
C VAL A 102 -12.66 11.95 -10.86
N PHE A 103 -13.26 12.41 -11.96
CA PHE A 103 -12.51 12.81 -13.15
C PHE A 103 -11.52 13.94 -12.87
N CYS A 104 -11.95 15.01 -12.20
CA CYS A 104 -11.06 16.09 -11.78
C CYS A 104 -9.94 15.59 -10.86
N SER A 105 -10.24 14.65 -9.95
CA SER A 105 -9.25 14.04 -9.07
C SER A 105 -8.16 13.28 -9.84
N ILE A 106 -8.56 12.47 -10.82
CA ILE A 106 -7.63 11.72 -11.67
C ILE A 106 -6.68 12.68 -12.40
N ILE A 107 -7.22 13.73 -13.01
CA ILE A 107 -6.42 14.74 -13.72
C ILE A 107 -5.45 15.46 -12.79
N LEU A 108 -5.88 15.83 -11.58
CA LEU A 108 -5.00 16.49 -10.60
C LEU A 108 -3.91 15.56 -10.08
N GLN A 109 -4.23 14.29 -9.82
CA GLN A 109 -3.24 13.29 -9.41
C GLN A 109 -2.20 13.07 -10.54
N ASP A 110 -2.63 12.96 -11.79
CA ASP A 110 -1.74 12.83 -12.94
C ASP A 110 -0.89 14.10 -13.16
N ALA A 111 -1.48 15.28 -13.02
CA ALA A 111 -0.76 16.56 -13.07
C ALA A 111 0.29 16.66 -11.96
N ALA A 112 -0.01 16.19 -10.75
CA ALA A 112 0.96 16.13 -9.65
C ALA A 112 2.15 15.20 -9.97
N ARG A 113 1.93 14.09 -10.69
CA ARG A 113 3.03 13.21 -11.16
C ARG A 113 3.96 13.90 -12.14
N VAL A 114 3.40 14.70 -13.06
CA VAL A 114 4.18 15.50 -14.03
C VAL A 114 4.91 16.65 -13.34
N PHE A 115 4.24 17.36 -12.43
CA PHE A 115 4.85 18.41 -11.63
C PHE A 115 6.01 17.87 -10.78
N TYR A 116 5.83 16.69 -10.20
CA TYR A 116 6.88 16.04 -9.42
C TYR A 116 8.09 15.69 -10.28
N PHE A 117 7.88 15.12 -11.48
CA PHE A 117 8.96 14.88 -12.45
C PHE A 117 9.74 16.16 -12.79
N TRP A 118 9.02 17.26 -13.04
CA TRP A 118 9.64 18.55 -13.37
C TRP A 118 10.51 19.07 -12.22
N LEU A 119 10.01 19.02 -10.98
CA LEU A 119 10.78 19.40 -9.79
C LEU A 119 12.04 18.57 -9.64
N LEU A 120 11.96 17.26 -9.85
CA LEU A 120 13.12 16.38 -9.78
C LEU A 120 14.16 16.70 -10.85
N LYS A 121 13.74 16.99 -12.08
CA LYS A 121 14.67 17.43 -13.13
C LYS A 121 15.36 18.75 -12.78
N LYS A 122 14.61 19.68 -12.20
CA LYS A 122 15.15 20.97 -11.75
C LYS A 122 16.14 20.79 -10.59
N ALA A 123 15.83 19.95 -9.62
CA ALA A 123 16.72 19.62 -8.51
C ALA A 123 18.00 18.93 -8.98
N GLN A 124 17.90 17.95 -9.88
CA GLN A 124 19.06 17.28 -10.50
C GLN A 124 19.96 18.27 -11.24
N SER A 125 19.38 19.17 -12.03
CA SER A 125 20.16 20.21 -12.73
C SER A 125 20.84 21.18 -11.77
N GLY A 126 20.16 21.57 -10.69
CA GLY A 126 20.74 22.44 -9.65
C GLY A 126 21.94 21.79 -8.96
N LEU A 127 21.80 20.54 -8.52
CA LEU A 127 22.88 19.77 -7.87
C LEU A 127 24.08 19.58 -8.79
N ASN A 128 23.86 19.31 -10.07
CA ASN A 128 24.92 19.14 -11.06
C ASN A 128 25.73 20.42 -11.31
N LYS A 129 25.12 21.60 -11.17
CA LYS A 129 25.82 22.89 -11.31
C LYS A 129 26.69 23.25 -10.11
N ILE A 130 26.33 22.74 -8.93
CA ILE A 130 27.02 23.02 -7.65
C ILE A 130 28.18 22.03 -7.42
N THR A 131 28.09 20.84 -8.02
CA THR A 131 29.15 19.82 -7.94
C THR A 131 30.25 20.12 -8.96
N LYS A 132 31.48 20.42 -8.51
CA LYS A 132 32.61 20.72 -9.40
C LYS A 132 32.96 19.50 -10.27
N PRO A 133 33.31 19.69 -11.57
CA PRO A 133 33.84 18.60 -12.39
C PRO A 133 35.19 18.14 -11.82
N GLY A 134 35.21 17.01 -11.10
CA GLY A 134 36.43 16.39 -10.56
C GLY A 134 36.45 16.12 -9.06
N SER A 135 35.49 16.60 -8.26
CA SER A 135 35.35 16.19 -6.85
C SER A 135 34.38 15.00 -6.76
N VAL A 136 34.73 13.96 -6.00
CA VAL A 136 33.81 12.88 -5.60
C VAL A 136 32.47 13.50 -5.25
N SER A 137 31.45 13.18 -6.04
CA SER A 137 30.12 13.78 -5.93
C SER A 137 29.69 13.76 -4.46
N ILE A 138 29.31 14.92 -3.92
CA ILE A 138 28.82 15.07 -2.52
C ILE A 138 27.58 14.17 -2.27
N ALA A 139 26.99 13.61 -3.34
CA ALA A 139 26.15 12.43 -3.29
C ALA A 139 26.61 11.40 -4.35
N PRO A 140 27.32 10.32 -3.96
CA PRO A 140 27.77 9.27 -4.89
C PRO A 140 26.63 8.66 -5.72
N GLY A 141 25.38 8.76 -5.26
CA GLY A 141 24.19 8.26 -5.95
C GLY A 141 23.53 9.20 -6.98
N VAL A 142 24.02 10.44 -7.18
CA VAL A 142 23.38 11.40 -8.12
C VAL A 142 23.85 11.22 -9.57
N SER A 143 25.09 10.76 -9.80
CA SER A 143 25.58 10.39 -11.14
C SER A 143 24.92 9.10 -11.65
N ASP A 144 24.69 8.11 -10.78
CA ASP A 144 23.92 6.90 -11.08
C ASP A 144 22.42 7.17 -11.29
N LEU A 145 21.93 8.30 -10.77
CA LEU A 145 20.55 8.76 -10.87
C LEU A 145 20.10 9.03 -12.31
N HIS A 146 21.03 9.42 -13.18
CA HIS A 146 20.74 9.67 -14.59
C HIS A 146 20.46 8.36 -15.35
N ASN A 147 21.21 7.29 -15.03
CA ASN A 147 21.01 5.96 -15.60
C ASN A 147 19.85 5.19 -14.92
N ALA A 148 19.55 5.52 -13.66
CA ALA A 148 18.49 4.88 -12.88
C ALA A 148 17.12 5.59 -12.97
N ARG A 149 16.77 6.15 -14.14
CA ARG A 149 15.53 6.94 -14.31
C ARG A 149 14.25 6.18 -13.91
N HIS A 150 14.15 4.91 -14.29
CA HIS A 150 13.00 4.05 -14.03
C HIS A 150 12.93 3.65 -12.57
N MET A 151 14.10 3.57 -11.95
CA MET A 151 14.28 3.30 -10.54
C MET A 151 13.73 4.45 -9.67
N LEU A 152 13.94 5.71 -10.09
CA LEU A 152 13.37 6.86 -9.41
C LEU A 152 11.87 6.95 -9.56
N ALA A 153 11.38 6.69 -10.76
CA ALA A 153 9.94 6.64 -11.03
C ALA A 153 9.26 5.59 -10.14
N LEU A 154 9.91 4.44 -9.93
CA LEU A 154 9.43 3.40 -9.04
C LEU A 154 9.31 3.88 -7.60
N VAL A 155 10.35 4.51 -7.04
CA VAL A 155 10.33 5.02 -5.64
C VAL A 155 9.26 6.08 -5.43
N CYS A 156 9.17 7.01 -6.37
CA CYS A 156 8.22 8.11 -6.31
C CYS A 156 6.78 7.62 -6.46
N GLY A 157 6.56 6.71 -7.41
CA GLY A 157 5.27 6.03 -7.60
C GLY A 157 4.88 5.17 -6.40
N LEU A 158 5.85 4.54 -5.74
CA LEU A 158 5.62 3.76 -4.52
C LEU A 158 5.11 4.65 -3.38
N GLY A 159 5.71 5.83 -3.19
CA GLY A 159 5.27 6.80 -2.18
C GLY A 159 3.83 7.29 -2.41
N MET A 160 3.51 7.64 -3.65
CA MET A 160 2.15 8.01 -4.05
C MET A 160 1.16 6.85 -3.83
N GLY A 161 1.56 5.63 -4.19
CA GLY A 161 0.76 4.43 -4.06
C GLY A 161 0.48 4.02 -2.61
N VAL A 162 1.48 4.08 -1.74
CA VAL A 162 1.31 3.78 -0.30
C VAL A 162 0.31 4.75 0.32
N MET A 163 0.44 6.04 0.02
CA MET A 163 -0.48 7.04 0.57
C MET A 163 -1.90 6.88 0.01
N ALA A 164 -2.03 6.52 -1.27
CA ALA A 164 -3.31 6.16 -1.88
C ALA A 164 -3.98 4.95 -1.23
N ALA A 165 -3.21 3.89 -0.99
CA ALA A 165 -3.70 2.70 -0.29
C ALA A 165 -4.07 2.99 1.17
N LEU A 166 -3.32 3.86 1.86
CA LEU A 166 -3.63 4.28 3.23
C LEU A 166 -4.97 5.00 3.29
N LEU A 167 -5.21 6.02 2.44
CA LEU A 167 -6.52 6.70 2.46
C LEU A 167 -7.67 5.81 2.00
N LEU A 168 -7.42 4.83 1.13
CA LEU A 168 -8.44 3.84 0.74
C LEU A 168 -8.83 2.92 1.90
N THR A 169 -7.86 2.50 2.73
CA THR A 169 -8.05 1.39 3.67
C THR A 169 -8.16 1.80 5.13
N MET A 170 -7.57 2.92 5.56
CA MET A 170 -7.40 3.27 6.98
C MET A 170 -8.71 3.27 7.76
N ASN A 171 -9.73 3.98 7.27
CA ASN A 171 -11.02 4.09 7.96
C ASN A 171 -11.77 2.75 7.98
N VAL A 172 -11.76 2.03 6.86
CA VAL A 172 -12.45 0.75 6.72
C VAL A 172 -11.80 -0.33 7.59
N PHE A 173 -10.47 -0.33 7.68
CA PHE A 173 -9.73 -1.27 8.52
C PHE A 173 -9.93 -0.98 10.00
N ALA A 174 -10.12 0.28 10.39
CA ALA A 174 -10.50 0.62 11.77
C ALA A 174 -11.87 0.03 12.14
N GLU A 175 -12.82 -0.02 11.20
CA GLU A 175 -14.12 -0.65 11.40
C GLU A 175 -14.02 -2.18 11.56
N PHE A 176 -13.09 -2.84 10.86
CA PHE A 176 -12.85 -4.28 10.99
C PHE A 176 -12.26 -4.70 12.34
N ALA A 177 -11.70 -3.77 13.11
CA ALA A 177 -11.21 -4.04 14.45
C ALA A 177 -12.35 -4.28 15.46
N GLY A 178 -13.57 -3.86 15.12
CA GLY A 178 -14.75 -4.05 15.94
C GLY A 178 -15.25 -5.51 15.97
N PRO A 179 -16.08 -5.87 16.96
CA PRO A 179 -16.67 -7.20 17.06
C PRO A 179 -17.76 -7.48 16.01
N GLY A 180 -18.17 -6.45 15.24
CA GLY A 180 -19.22 -6.55 14.23
C GLY A 180 -18.68 -6.86 12.83
N THR A 181 -19.44 -7.63 12.05
CA THR A 181 -19.20 -7.77 10.60
C THR A 181 -20.08 -6.79 9.83
N ILE A 182 -19.57 -6.31 8.70
CA ILE A 182 -20.35 -5.46 7.78
C ILE A 182 -21.52 -6.28 7.21
N GLY A 183 -22.69 -5.65 7.08
CA GLY A 183 -23.84 -6.25 6.41
C GLY A 183 -25.14 -6.35 7.19
N LEU A 184 -25.09 -6.22 8.52
CA LEU A 184 -26.27 -6.43 9.36
C LEU A 184 -27.43 -5.46 9.05
N PRO A 185 -27.23 -4.14 8.85
CA PRO A 185 -28.34 -3.23 8.56
C PRO A 185 -29.07 -3.55 7.25
N ARG A 186 -28.32 -3.94 6.21
CA ARG A 186 -28.89 -4.35 4.91
C ARG A 186 -29.65 -5.67 5.02
N ALA A 187 -29.05 -6.66 5.71
CA ALA A 187 -29.69 -7.94 5.95
C ALA A 187 -30.99 -7.82 6.76
N MET A 188 -31.04 -6.90 7.72
CA MET A 188 -32.26 -6.60 8.49
C MET A 188 -33.34 -5.93 7.64
N ARG A 189 -32.97 -5.11 6.66
CA ARG A 189 -33.92 -4.42 5.76
C ARG A 189 -34.47 -5.33 4.68
N GLU A 190 -33.62 -6.19 4.12
CA GLU A 190 -33.96 -7.06 2.98
C GLU A 190 -34.47 -8.44 3.42
N GLY A 191 -34.39 -8.78 4.72
CA GLY A 191 -34.84 -10.07 5.27
C GLY A 191 -33.95 -11.26 4.88
N HIS A 192 -32.93 -11.03 4.06
CA HIS A 192 -31.91 -12.01 3.68
C HIS A 192 -30.52 -11.39 3.74
N ARG A 193 -29.49 -12.21 4.00
CA ARG A 193 -28.11 -11.73 3.95
C ARG A 193 -27.62 -11.70 2.51
N ASP A 194 -27.44 -10.50 1.95
CA ASP A 194 -26.75 -10.35 0.65
C ASP A 194 -25.25 -10.66 0.83
N VAL A 195 -24.87 -11.88 0.42
CA VAL A 195 -23.51 -12.40 0.49
C VAL A 195 -22.54 -11.66 -0.46
N ASN A 196 -23.05 -10.97 -1.47
CA ASN A 196 -22.24 -10.29 -2.48
C ASN A 196 -21.89 -8.86 -2.01
N SER A 197 -22.87 -8.09 -1.54
CA SER A 197 -22.62 -6.70 -1.10
C SER A 197 -22.07 -6.59 0.33
N ALA A 198 -22.28 -7.61 1.16
CA ALA A 198 -22.10 -7.57 2.61
C ALA A 198 -21.55 -8.92 3.16
N GLY A 199 -20.74 -9.59 2.35
CA GLY A 199 -20.18 -10.90 2.64
C GLY A 199 -18.97 -10.87 3.58
N THR A 200 -18.67 -12.03 4.16
CA THR A 200 -17.51 -12.31 5.02
C THR A 200 -16.17 -11.96 4.36
N ASN A 201 -16.12 -11.90 3.01
CA ASN A 201 -14.90 -11.68 2.24
C ASN A 201 -14.57 -10.20 1.97
N LEU A 202 -15.43 -9.26 2.40
CA LEU A 202 -15.22 -7.83 2.16
C LEU A 202 -13.87 -7.29 2.68
N PRO A 203 -13.36 -7.70 3.86
CA PRO A 203 -12.04 -7.27 4.33
C PRO A 203 -10.89 -7.67 3.40
N LEU A 204 -10.99 -8.87 2.81
CA LEU A 204 -10.01 -9.36 1.85
C LEU A 204 -10.05 -8.53 0.56
N TYR A 205 -11.24 -8.17 0.07
CA TYR A 205 -11.38 -7.37 -1.14
C TYR A 205 -10.75 -5.98 -0.98
N TYR A 206 -10.99 -5.29 0.15
CA TYR A 206 -10.34 -4.00 0.44
C TYR A 206 -8.82 -4.14 0.57
N ALA A 207 -8.33 -5.20 1.20
CA ALA A 207 -6.89 -5.43 1.32
C ALA A 207 -6.22 -5.66 -0.05
N LEU A 208 -6.85 -6.43 -0.93
CA LEU A 208 -6.36 -6.63 -2.30
C LEU A 208 -6.45 -5.35 -3.13
N SER A 209 -7.53 -4.57 -3.01
CA SER A 209 -7.62 -3.26 -3.68
C SER A 209 -6.50 -2.32 -3.23
N GLY A 210 -6.18 -2.23 -1.92
CA GLY A 210 -5.06 -1.43 -1.44
C GLY A 210 -3.71 -1.86 -2.01
N CYS A 211 -3.48 -3.17 -2.10
CA CYS A 211 -2.31 -3.75 -2.75
C CYS A 211 -2.22 -3.32 -4.23
N PHE A 212 -3.30 -3.48 -5.00
CA PHE A 212 -3.34 -3.09 -6.40
C PHE A 212 -3.18 -1.59 -6.60
N THR A 213 -3.85 -0.75 -5.80
CA THR A 213 -3.72 0.71 -5.83
C THR A 213 -2.27 1.14 -5.65
N THR A 214 -1.53 0.48 -4.77
CA THR A 214 -0.10 0.79 -4.58
C THR A 214 0.71 0.50 -5.84
N LEU A 215 0.52 -0.69 -6.44
CA LEU A 215 1.26 -1.11 -7.63
C LEU A 215 0.86 -0.33 -8.89
N PHE A 216 -0.42 0.03 -9.03
CA PHE A 216 -0.89 0.88 -10.11
C PHE A 216 -0.21 2.25 -10.08
N ASN A 217 -0.09 2.86 -8.91
CA ASN A 217 0.61 4.14 -8.77
C ASN A 217 2.09 4.05 -9.17
N VAL A 218 2.76 2.93 -8.89
CA VAL A 218 4.12 2.66 -9.38
C VAL A 218 4.12 2.61 -10.91
N ALA A 219 3.26 1.78 -11.51
CA ALA A 219 3.20 1.60 -12.96
C ALA A 219 2.87 2.89 -13.72
N TRP A 220 1.83 3.62 -13.28
CA TRP A 220 1.44 4.90 -13.88
C TRP A 220 2.55 5.94 -13.81
N THR A 221 3.30 5.98 -12.71
CA THR A 221 4.42 6.91 -12.58
C THR A 221 5.54 6.58 -13.55
N ILE A 222 5.89 5.30 -13.71
CA ILE A 222 6.89 4.85 -14.70
C ILE A 222 6.47 5.24 -16.12
N MET A 223 5.21 4.96 -16.48
CA MET A 223 4.67 5.26 -17.81
C MET A 223 4.64 6.77 -18.09
N ILE A 224 4.12 7.58 -17.17
CA ILE A 224 4.06 9.05 -17.33
C ILE A 224 5.47 9.64 -17.43
N TRP A 225 6.39 9.20 -16.58
CA TRP A 225 7.75 9.75 -16.57
C TRP A 225 8.55 9.36 -17.81
N ASP A 226 8.34 8.16 -18.36
CA ASP A 226 8.92 7.78 -19.65
C ASP A 226 8.39 8.68 -20.78
N SER A 227 7.08 8.95 -20.79
CA SER A 227 6.48 9.92 -21.72
C SER A 227 7.09 11.31 -21.58
N CYS A 228 7.19 11.84 -20.35
CA CYS A 228 7.79 13.16 -20.09
C CYS A 228 9.25 13.25 -20.55
N HIS A 229 9.98 12.14 -20.57
CA HIS A 229 11.37 12.12 -21.00
C HIS A 229 11.54 12.08 -22.53
N LYS A 230 10.54 11.52 -23.24
CA LYS A 230 10.50 11.41 -24.71
C LYS A 230 9.86 12.62 -25.38
N VAL A 231 9.35 13.58 -24.60
CA VAL A 231 8.80 14.86 -25.09
C VAL A 231 9.78 15.48 -26.10
N ASN A 232 9.28 15.80 -27.28
CA ASN A 232 10.00 16.38 -28.42
C ASN A 232 11.11 15.52 -29.07
N LYS A 233 11.36 14.29 -28.61
CA LYS A 233 12.38 13.39 -29.21
C LYS A 233 11.80 12.38 -30.19
N THR A 234 10.56 11.95 -29.96
CA THR A 234 9.88 10.92 -30.77
C THR A 234 8.44 11.30 -31.02
N PRO A 235 7.86 11.02 -32.21
CA PRO A 235 6.47 11.38 -32.51
C PRO A 235 5.43 10.71 -31.59
N TYR A 236 5.72 9.50 -31.09
CA TYR A 236 4.83 8.74 -30.21
C TYR A 236 5.13 8.91 -28.71
N TRP A 237 5.64 10.08 -28.32
CA TRP A 237 6.06 10.34 -26.93
C TRP A 237 4.91 10.29 -25.91
N ALA A 238 3.68 10.61 -26.33
CA ALA A 238 2.52 10.72 -25.43
C ALA A 238 1.83 9.38 -25.13
N ILE A 239 2.11 8.31 -25.89
CA ILE A 239 1.36 7.04 -25.78
C ILE A 239 1.44 6.45 -24.36
N PRO A 240 2.62 6.30 -23.72
CA PRO A 240 2.69 5.77 -22.36
C PRO A 240 1.90 6.59 -21.34
N GLY A 241 1.97 7.91 -21.39
CA GLY A 241 1.25 8.81 -20.50
C GLY A 241 -0.27 8.70 -20.68
N ILE A 242 -0.74 8.69 -21.93
CA ILE A 242 -2.17 8.49 -22.24
C ILE A 242 -2.65 7.13 -21.74
N ALA A 243 -1.87 6.07 -21.95
CA ALA A 243 -2.20 4.73 -21.46
C ALA A 243 -2.25 4.68 -19.92
N ALA A 244 -1.40 5.44 -19.23
CA ALA A 244 -1.42 5.54 -17.78
C ALA A 244 -2.70 6.24 -17.29
N THR A 245 -3.04 7.40 -17.84
CA THR A 245 -4.27 8.12 -17.48
C THR A 245 -5.53 7.32 -17.83
N ALA A 246 -5.54 6.65 -18.99
CA ALA A 246 -6.67 5.81 -19.41
C ALA A 246 -6.85 4.59 -18.47
N SER A 247 -5.76 3.94 -18.07
CA SER A 247 -5.83 2.83 -17.12
C SER A 247 -6.17 3.29 -15.70
N HIS A 248 -5.77 4.51 -15.29
CA HIS A 248 -6.19 5.13 -14.04
C HIS A 248 -7.70 5.41 -14.02
N ALA A 249 -8.24 5.96 -15.11
CA ALA A 249 -9.68 6.15 -15.29
C ALA A 249 -10.42 4.82 -15.33
N ALA A 250 -9.92 3.81 -16.05
CA ALA A 250 -10.52 2.49 -16.14
C ALA A 250 -10.56 1.78 -14.77
N ALA A 251 -9.47 1.78 -14.01
CA ALA A 251 -9.41 1.18 -12.67
C ALA A 251 -10.40 1.86 -11.71
N SER A 252 -10.55 3.18 -11.82
CA SER A 252 -11.51 3.97 -11.03
C SER A 252 -12.96 3.68 -11.43
N ALA A 253 -13.26 3.61 -12.73
CA ALA A 253 -14.58 3.30 -13.26
C ALA A 253 -15.02 1.87 -12.92
N LEU A 254 -14.11 0.90 -13.00
CA LEU A 254 -14.36 -0.48 -12.58
C LEU A 254 -14.81 -0.55 -11.11
N SER A 255 -14.29 0.35 -10.26
CA SER A 255 -14.63 0.39 -8.83
C SER A 255 -16.07 0.83 -8.56
N TRP A 256 -16.79 1.43 -9.53
CA TRP A 256 -18.21 1.75 -9.35
C TRP A 256 -19.09 0.49 -9.27
N TYR A 257 -18.69 -0.59 -9.93
CA TYR A 257 -19.43 -1.85 -9.88
C TYR A 257 -19.30 -2.58 -8.54
N ASN A 258 -18.43 -2.11 -7.63
CA ASN A 258 -18.33 -2.65 -6.28
C ASN A 258 -19.63 -2.47 -5.48
N SER A 259 -20.40 -1.40 -5.71
CA SER A 259 -21.66 -1.17 -5.01
C SER A 259 -22.79 -2.10 -5.47
N ALA A 260 -22.64 -2.72 -6.64
CA ALA A 260 -23.59 -3.64 -7.24
C ALA A 260 -23.34 -5.12 -6.87
N GLY A 261 -22.35 -5.41 -6.02
CA GLY A 261 -22.05 -6.78 -5.57
C GLY A 261 -21.14 -7.59 -6.51
N TYR A 262 -20.47 -6.95 -7.47
CA TYR A 262 -19.56 -7.62 -8.42
C TYR A 262 -18.08 -7.52 -8.01
N GLN A 263 -17.77 -7.39 -6.72
CA GLN A 263 -16.40 -7.15 -6.22
C GLN A 263 -15.36 -8.18 -6.72
N PRO A 264 -15.65 -9.50 -6.77
CA PRO A 264 -14.69 -10.48 -7.29
C PRO A 264 -14.35 -10.23 -8.77
N ALA A 265 -15.34 -9.91 -9.59
CA ALA A 265 -15.15 -9.62 -11.01
C ALA A 265 -14.37 -8.32 -11.22
N VAL A 266 -14.67 -7.29 -10.43
CA VAL A 266 -13.93 -6.02 -10.42
C VAL A 266 -12.46 -6.24 -10.07
N LEU A 267 -12.18 -7.03 -9.03
CA LEU A 267 -10.80 -7.33 -8.62
C LEU A 267 -10.04 -8.13 -9.68
N ILE A 268 -10.67 -9.11 -10.32
CA ILE A 268 -10.04 -9.85 -11.43
C ILE A 268 -9.75 -8.91 -12.59
N ALA A 269 -10.69 -8.04 -12.97
CA ALA A 269 -10.48 -7.05 -14.02
C ALA A 269 -9.35 -6.06 -13.68
N GLN A 270 -9.30 -5.57 -12.45
CA GLN A 270 -8.22 -4.71 -11.95
C GLN A 270 -6.87 -5.43 -11.93
N ALA A 271 -6.83 -6.70 -11.53
CA ALA A 271 -5.61 -7.51 -11.56
C ALA A 271 -5.09 -7.71 -12.99
N CYS A 272 -5.99 -8.04 -13.94
CA CYS A 272 -5.63 -8.15 -15.35
C CYS A 272 -5.11 -6.82 -15.93
N LEU A 273 -5.79 -5.71 -15.61
CA LEU A 273 -5.37 -4.37 -16.03
C LEU A 273 -3.99 -4.01 -15.45
N LEU A 274 -3.74 -4.34 -14.18
CA LEU A 274 -2.46 -4.13 -13.52
C LEU A 274 -1.35 -4.94 -14.20
N LEU A 275 -1.59 -6.22 -14.50
CA LEU A 275 -0.63 -7.07 -15.21
C LEU A 275 -0.28 -6.51 -16.59
N ILE A 276 -1.27 -6.02 -17.34
CA ILE A 276 -1.05 -5.34 -18.63
C ILE A 276 -0.16 -4.10 -18.43
N CYS A 277 -0.44 -3.27 -17.42
CA CYS A 277 0.38 -2.09 -17.11
C CYS A 277 1.82 -2.46 -16.75
N ILE A 278 2.01 -3.52 -15.96
CA ILE A 278 3.33 -4.02 -15.58
C ILE A 278 4.09 -4.55 -16.80
N LEU A 279 3.45 -5.35 -17.66
CA LEU A 279 4.06 -5.84 -18.90
C LEU A 279 4.48 -4.68 -19.82
N TYR A 280 3.64 -3.65 -19.92
CA TYR A 280 3.93 -2.45 -20.67
C TYR A 280 5.10 -1.64 -20.07
N CYS A 281 5.18 -1.52 -18.74
CA CYS A 281 6.33 -0.93 -18.06
C CYS A 281 7.63 -1.71 -18.34
N ASN A 282 7.58 -3.05 -18.34
CA ASN A 282 8.73 -3.89 -18.66
C ASN A 282 9.21 -3.67 -20.11
N TYR A 283 8.27 -3.55 -21.05
CA TYR A 283 8.57 -3.20 -22.44
C TYR A 283 9.25 -1.82 -22.54
N ILE A 284 8.74 -0.81 -21.84
CA ILE A 284 9.35 0.54 -21.77
C ILE A 284 10.77 0.49 -21.21
N THR A 285 11.03 -0.37 -20.22
CA THR A 285 12.36 -0.54 -19.63
C THR A 285 13.33 -1.32 -20.52
N GLY A 286 12.86 -1.89 -21.65
CA GLY A 286 13.68 -2.64 -22.60
C GLY A 286 13.88 -4.11 -22.23
N SER A 287 13.06 -4.67 -21.35
CA SER A 287 13.14 -6.08 -20.97
C SER A 287 12.65 -6.99 -22.10
N THR A 288 13.37 -8.09 -22.34
CA THR A 288 12.92 -9.12 -23.29
C THR A 288 11.88 -10.04 -22.64
N PRO A 289 10.99 -10.70 -23.42
CA PRO A 289 10.03 -11.66 -22.88
C PRO A 289 10.69 -12.82 -22.13
N LYS A 290 11.88 -13.24 -22.59
CA LYS A 290 12.70 -14.27 -21.93
C LYS A 290 13.18 -13.81 -20.56
N ALA A 291 13.70 -12.59 -20.45
CA ALA A 291 14.13 -12.03 -19.16
C ALA A 291 12.97 -11.90 -18.16
N ILE A 292 11.75 -11.60 -18.64
CA ILE A 292 10.55 -11.59 -17.79
C ILE A 292 10.25 -13.01 -17.28
N LEU A 293 10.27 -14.01 -18.17
CA LEU A 293 10.01 -15.40 -17.80
C LEU A 293 11.05 -15.92 -16.80
N ASP A 294 12.34 -15.67 -17.07
CA ASP A 294 13.44 -16.05 -16.18
C ASP A 294 13.31 -15.36 -14.81
N GLY A 295 12.92 -14.09 -14.81
CA GLY A 295 12.67 -13.32 -13.58
C GLY A 295 11.50 -13.88 -12.76
N VAL A 296 10.39 -14.26 -13.41
CA VAL A 296 9.24 -14.90 -12.75
C VAL A 296 9.62 -16.27 -12.21
N GLN A 297 10.32 -17.08 -13.00
CA GLN A 297 10.79 -18.40 -12.58
C GLN A 297 11.74 -18.29 -11.39
N SER A 298 12.69 -17.35 -11.44
CA SER A 298 13.60 -17.08 -10.33
C SER A 298 12.85 -16.62 -9.07
N ALA A 299 11.87 -15.72 -9.20
CA ALA A 299 11.06 -15.27 -8.07
C ALA A 299 10.23 -16.41 -7.44
N LEU A 300 9.68 -17.31 -8.28
CA LEU A 300 8.97 -18.50 -7.82
C LEU A 300 9.91 -19.47 -7.10
N ILE A 301 11.10 -19.72 -7.65
CA ILE A 301 12.11 -20.58 -7.04
C ILE A 301 12.57 -19.97 -5.70
N ASP A 302 12.89 -18.69 -5.66
CA ASP A 302 13.31 -17.99 -4.44
C ASP A 302 12.21 -18.01 -3.36
N TRP A 303 10.94 -17.93 -3.77
CA TRP A 303 9.79 -18.08 -2.87
C TRP A 303 9.69 -19.50 -2.32
N VAL A 304 9.71 -20.52 -3.18
CA VAL A 304 9.59 -21.94 -2.80
C VAL A 304 10.78 -22.38 -1.95
N THR A 305 11.98 -21.92 -2.28
CA THR A 305 13.22 -22.27 -1.55
C THR A 305 13.41 -21.47 -0.27
N LEU A 306 12.49 -20.52 0.03
CA LEU A 306 12.56 -19.59 1.16
C LEU A 306 13.95 -18.98 1.29
N LYS A 307 14.57 -18.64 0.16
CA LYS A 307 15.98 -18.20 0.12
C LYS A 307 16.23 -16.99 1.02
N TRP A 308 15.26 -16.08 1.12
CA TRP A 308 15.34 -14.93 2.02
C TRP A 308 15.40 -15.33 3.51
N VAL A 309 14.67 -16.38 3.91
CA VAL A 309 14.68 -16.91 5.28
C VAL A 309 16.04 -17.54 5.53
N ARG A 310 16.52 -18.36 4.59
CA ARG A 310 17.84 -18.99 4.64
C ARG A 310 18.93 -17.94 4.84
N GLU A 311 19.02 -16.94 3.97
CA GLU A 311 20.06 -15.91 4.06
C GLU A 311 20.01 -15.13 5.39
N LYS A 312 18.83 -14.79 5.92
CA LYS A 312 18.72 -14.11 7.23
C LYS A 312 19.13 -15.00 8.40
N PHE A 313 18.76 -16.28 8.39
CA PHE A 313 19.10 -17.21 9.46
C PHE A 313 20.58 -17.62 9.42
N PHE A 314 21.16 -17.80 8.24
CA PHE A 314 22.57 -18.17 8.09
C PHE A 314 23.51 -16.98 8.33
N LYS A 315 23.17 -15.76 7.86
CA LYS A 315 23.97 -14.55 8.14
C LYS A 315 23.97 -14.15 9.62
N LYS A 316 22.91 -14.47 10.37
CA LYS A 316 22.86 -14.33 11.83
C LYS A 316 23.71 -15.37 12.57
N ARG A 317 24.05 -16.49 11.93
CA ARG A 317 24.84 -17.58 12.51
C ARG A 317 26.36 -17.38 12.32
N GLU A 318 26.78 -16.57 11.35
CA GLU A 318 28.19 -16.23 11.11
C GLU A 318 28.68 -15.01 11.94
N THR A 319 27.77 -14.16 12.41
CA THR A 319 28.06 -12.97 13.21
C THR A 319 28.18 -13.12 14.76
N PRO A 320 27.98 -14.27 15.44
CA PRO A 320 28.14 -14.33 16.90
C PRO A 320 29.58 -14.45 17.39
N PHE A 321 30.55 -14.85 16.55
CA PHE A 321 31.91 -15.17 17.00
C PHE A 321 32.98 -14.13 16.63
N SER A 322 32.83 -13.41 15.51
CA SER A 322 33.87 -12.46 15.07
C SER A 322 34.01 -11.23 15.96
N GLY A 323 32.92 -10.76 16.58
CA GLY A 323 32.95 -9.60 17.46
C GLY A 323 33.50 -9.86 18.87
N VAL A 324 33.51 -11.14 19.29
CA VAL A 324 34.12 -11.54 20.57
C VAL A 324 35.63 -11.71 20.42
N GLU A 325 36.07 -12.28 19.29
CA GLU A 325 37.50 -12.39 18.97
C GLU A 325 38.17 -11.02 18.75
N GLU A 326 37.46 -10.04 18.15
CA GLU A 326 37.98 -8.67 18.02
C GLU A 326 38.09 -7.93 19.36
N MET A 327 37.12 -8.09 20.27
CA MET A 327 37.21 -7.51 21.63
C MET A 327 38.33 -8.14 22.46
N GLU A 328 38.51 -9.47 22.41
CA GLU A 328 39.63 -10.13 23.13
C GLU A 328 41.00 -9.77 22.55
N ALA A 329 41.08 -9.43 21.26
CA ALA A 329 42.31 -8.98 20.60
C ALA A 329 42.63 -7.50 20.87
N GLU A 330 41.63 -6.70 21.23
CA GLU A 330 41.80 -5.30 21.64
C GLU A 330 42.16 -5.21 23.13
N GLU A 331 41.51 -6.02 23.98
CA GLU A 331 41.86 -6.14 25.40
C GLU A 331 43.28 -6.67 25.62
N ARG A 332 43.75 -7.64 24.82
CA ARG A 332 45.16 -8.07 24.86
C ARG A 332 46.15 -6.98 24.44
N ARG A 333 45.76 -6.07 23.55
CA ARG A 333 46.64 -4.96 23.11
C ARG A 333 46.73 -3.83 24.12
N GLU A 334 45.72 -3.65 24.96
CA GLU A 334 45.77 -2.67 26.05
C GLU A 334 46.54 -3.16 27.28
N VAL A 335 46.65 -4.48 27.47
CA VAL A 335 47.42 -5.06 28.59
C VAL A 335 48.94 -5.10 28.29
N ASP A 336 49.32 -5.14 27.01
CA ASP A 336 50.73 -5.18 26.56
C ASP A 336 51.34 -3.79 26.26
N ALA A 337 50.59 -2.69 26.45
CA ALA A 337 51.02 -1.29 26.22
C ALA A 337 51.26 -0.52 27.54
#